data_AF-A0A7S1VDF6-F1
#
_entry.id   AF-A0A7S1VDF6-F1
#
_cell.length_a   1.000
_cell.length_b   1.000
_cell.length_c   1.000
_cell.angle_alpha   90.00
_cell.angle_beta   90.00
_cell.angle_gamma   90.00
#
_symmetry.space_group_name_H-M   'P 1'
#
loop_
_entity.id
_entity.type
_entity.pdbx_description
1 polymer ?
#
loop_
_entity_poly.entity_id
_entity_poly.type
_entity_poly.pdbx_seq_one_letter_code
_entity_poly.pdbx_strand_id
1 'polypeptide(L)'
;SNRRSDMPIYFSVSSLGGQTKELLDRVSGFPDQWTPRAFSFSSDSLEVMHSPDKLVYLTSDSENTMEKLDNTKVYVIGGIVDRNRLKRATIDRAEALGIATAKLPIE
;
A
#
# COMPACT_ATOMS: atom_id res chain seq x y z
N SER A 1 10.46 11.12 4.03
CA SER A 1 9.28 10.55 4.71
C SER A 1 8.10 11.48 4.48
N ASN A 2 6.86 10.96 4.49
CA ASN A 2 5.66 11.73 4.11
C ASN A 2 5.56 13.10 4.81
N ARG A 3 5.82 13.14 6.12
CA ARG A 3 5.81 14.37 6.95
C ARG A 3 6.78 15.46 6.50
N ARG A 4 7.88 15.11 5.83
CA ARG A 4 8.93 16.04 5.39
C ARG A 4 8.94 16.22 3.87
N SER A 5 7.94 15.71 3.16
CA SER A 5 7.84 15.82 1.71
C SER A 5 7.28 17.19 1.34
N ASP A 6 7.82 17.80 0.28
CA ASP A 6 7.26 19.01 -0.32
C ASP A 6 5.88 18.71 -0.96
N MET A 7 5.65 17.45 -1.34
CA MET A 7 4.38 16.92 -1.81
C MET A 7 4.00 15.71 -0.94
N PRO A 8 3.31 15.91 0.19
CA PRO A 8 2.83 14.81 1.00
C PRO A 8 1.72 14.06 0.26
N ILE A 9 1.71 12.73 0.41
CA ILE A 9 0.65 11.87 -0.10
C ILE A 9 -0.34 11.55 1.02
N TYR A 10 -1.56 11.21 0.64
CA TYR A 10 -2.47 10.55 1.56
C TYR A 10 -2.05 9.09 1.71
N PHE A 11 -1.71 8.66 2.93
CA PHE A 11 -1.25 7.30 3.20
C PHE A 11 -2.35 6.53 3.95
N SER A 12 -2.79 5.41 3.38
CA SER A 12 -3.82 4.56 3.97
C SER A 12 -3.37 3.12 4.15
N VAL A 13 -3.80 2.48 5.23
CA VAL A 13 -3.57 1.05 5.47
C VAL A 13 -4.90 0.29 5.38
N SER A 14 -5.04 -0.61 4.41
CA SER A 14 -6.18 -1.54 4.32
C SER A 14 -5.92 -2.81 5.12
N SER A 15 -6.97 -3.56 5.44
CA SER A 15 -6.91 -4.86 6.14
C SER A 15 -6.12 -4.83 7.44
N LEU A 16 -6.10 -3.68 8.12
CA LEU A 16 -5.36 -3.54 9.36
C LEU A 16 -6.12 -4.22 10.50
N GLY A 17 -5.54 -5.29 11.03
CA GLY A 17 -6.10 -6.06 12.14
C GLY A 17 -5.05 -6.94 12.82
N GLY A 18 -5.54 -7.82 13.71
CA GLY A 18 -4.73 -8.79 14.44
C GLY A 18 -3.51 -8.19 15.14
N GLN A 19 -2.41 -8.95 15.17
CA GLN A 19 -1.17 -8.57 15.84
C GLN A 19 -0.59 -7.23 15.35
N THR A 20 -0.72 -6.92 14.05
CA THR A 20 -0.21 -5.65 13.49
C THR A 20 -0.96 -4.46 14.10
N LYS A 21 -2.29 -4.54 14.23
CA LYS A 21 -3.08 -3.48 14.85
C LYS A 21 -2.78 -3.35 16.34
N GLU A 22 -2.70 -4.48 17.06
CA GLU A 22 -2.35 -4.51 18.49
C GLU A 22 -0.97 -3.88 18.78
N LEU A 23 0.00 -4.09 17.89
CA LEU A 23 1.32 -3.48 18.00
C LEU A 23 1.27 -1.98 17.68
N LEU A 24 0.54 -1.57 16.64
CA LEU A 24 0.35 -0.15 16.31
C LEU A 24 -0.36 0.62 17.41
N ASP A 25 -1.31 0.01 18.12
CA ASP A 25 -2.01 0.64 19.25
C ASP A 25 -1.07 0.98 20.43
N ARG A 26 0.11 0.35 20.49
CA ARG A 26 1.14 0.65 21.48
C ARG A 26 2.13 1.72 21.01
N VAL A 27 2.05 2.13 19.74
CA VAL A 27 2.94 3.15 19.16
C VAL A 27 2.43 4.54 19.54
N SER A 28 3.31 5.36 20.13
CA SER A 28 2.96 6.71 20.53
C SER A 28 2.42 7.54 19.36
N GLY A 29 1.25 8.13 19.59
CA GLY A 29 0.57 8.99 18.62
C GLY A 29 -0.25 8.26 17.56
N PHE A 30 -0.23 6.92 17.50
CA PHE A 30 -1.20 6.18 16.70
C PHE A 30 -2.53 6.03 17.46
N PRO A 31 -3.69 6.29 16.83
CA PRO A 31 -3.87 6.95 15.54
C PRO A 31 -3.94 8.48 15.62
N ASP A 32 -4.23 9.05 16.80
CA ASP A 32 -4.68 10.45 16.96
C ASP A 32 -3.72 11.52 16.44
N GLN A 33 -2.40 11.30 16.54
CA GLN A 33 -1.40 12.24 16.02
C GLN A 33 -1.03 11.97 14.56
N TRP A 34 -1.37 10.78 14.05
CA TRP A 34 -1.06 10.37 12.69
C TRP A 34 -2.17 10.80 11.75
N THR A 35 -3.45 10.65 12.15
CA THR A 35 -4.60 10.98 11.32
C THR A 35 -4.60 12.42 10.77
N PRO A 36 -4.32 13.47 11.56
CA PRO A 36 -4.22 14.84 11.04
C PRO A 36 -3.07 15.05 10.05
N ARG A 37 -2.17 14.08 9.88
CA ARG A 37 -1.01 14.11 8.98
C ARG A 37 -1.23 13.28 7.71
N ALA A 38 -2.45 13.33 7.18
CA ALA A 38 -2.87 12.60 5.96
C ALA A 38 -2.67 11.08 6.08
N PHE A 39 -3.12 10.51 7.21
CA PHE A 39 -3.07 9.08 7.49
C PHE A 39 -4.47 8.53 7.78
N SER A 40 -4.79 7.36 7.25
CA SER A 40 -5.93 6.58 7.73
C SER A 40 -5.66 5.08 7.69
N PHE A 41 -6.55 4.31 8.30
CA PHE A 41 -6.53 2.86 8.22
C PHE A 41 -7.96 2.32 8.23
N SER A 42 -8.15 1.13 7.70
CA SER A 42 -9.40 0.37 7.79
C SER A 42 -9.10 -1.11 8.01
N SER A 43 -10.03 -1.82 8.64
CA SER A 43 -10.08 -3.28 8.67
C SER A 43 -10.55 -3.87 7.33
N ASP A 44 -11.16 -3.06 6.47
CA ASP A 44 -11.70 -3.50 5.18
C ASP A 44 -10.58 -3.86 4.19
N SER A 45 -10.89 -4.76 3.25
CA SER A 45 -9.97 -5.11 2.18
C SER A 45 -9.87 -4.00 1.12
N LEU A 46 -8.77 -4.04 0.37
CA LEU A 46 -8.45 -3.05 -0.66
C LEU A 46 -9.58 -2.90 -1.69
N GLU A 47 -10.17 -4.02 -2.11
CA GLU A 47 -11.27 -4.11 -3.07
C GLU A 47 -12.62 -3.60 -2.54
N VAL A 48 -12.77 -3.48 -1.21
CA VAL A 48 -13.92 -2.82 -0.58
C VAL A 48 -13.70 -1.31 -0.51
N MET A 49 -12.45 -0.88 -0.25
CA MET A 49 -12.10 0.53 -0.11
C MET A 49 -12.01 1.27 -1.45
N HIS A 50 -11.65 0.59 -2.53
CA HIS A 50 -11.34 1.22 -3.81
C HIS A 50 -11.83 0.38 -5.01
N SER A 51 -12.21 1.07 -6.07
CA SER A 51 -12.55 0.44 -7.35
C SER A 51 -11.29 -0.16 -8.00
N PRO A 52 -11.35 -1.39 -8.55
CA PRO A 52 -10.20 -2.08 -9.16
C PRO A 52 -9.45 -1.28 -10.23
N ASP A 53 -10.18 -0.49 -11.03
CA ASP A 53 -9.63 0.35 -12.10
C ASP A 53 -8.71 1.49 -11.59
N LYS A 54 -8.84 1.88 -10.31
CA LYS A 54 -7.99 2.89 -9.68
C LYS A 54 -6.73 2.30 -9.07
N LEU A 55 -6.66 0.99 -8.89
CA LEU A 55 -5.59 0.33 -8.14
C LEU A 55 -4.42 -0.03 -9.06
N VAL A 56 -3.21 0.26 -8.59
CA VAL A 56 -1.95 -0.22 -9.19
C VAL A 56 -1.12 -0.87 -8.09
N TYR A 57 -0.91 -2.18 -8.15
CA TYR A 57 -0.09 -2.90 -7.18
C TYR A 57 1.39 -2.81 -7.55
N LEU A 58 2.20 -2.24 -6.66
CA LEU A 58 3.64 -2.15 -6.83
C LEU A 58 4.30 -3.45 -6.39
N THR A 59 4.94 -4.13 -7.33
CA THR A 59 5.66 -5.39 -7.07
C THR A 59 6.86 -5.53 -8.00
N SER A 60 7.97 -6.08 -7.50
CA SER A 60 9.17 -6.36 -8.29
C SER A 60 8.94 -7.39 -9.38
N ASP A 61 7.93 -8.26 -9.20
CA ASP A 61 7.61 -9.35 -10.13
C ASP A 61 6.79 -8.87 -11.35
N SER A 62 6.40 -7.58 -11.41
CA SER A 62 5.61 -7.05 -12.52
C SER A 62 6.44 -6.91 -13.81
N GLU A 63 5.84 -7.24 -14.94
CA GLU A 63 6.44 -7.01 -16.26
C GLU A 63 6.42 -5.54 -16.67
N ASN A 64 5.51 -4.73 -16.09
CA ASN A 64 5.34 -3.32 -16.44
C ASN A 64 6.28 -2.44 -15.60
N THR A 65 7.22 -1.73 -16.22
CA THR A 65 8.02 -0.72 -15.52
C THR A 65 7.24 0.59 -15.40
N MET A 66 7.12 1.14 -14.20
CA MET A 66 6.48 2.43 -13.97
C MET A 66 7.40 3.58 -14.38
N GLU A 67 6.92 4.44 -15.29
CA GLU A 67 7.67 5.62 -15.74
C GLU A 67 7.23 6.90 -15.02
N LYS A 68 5.93 7.03 -14.74
CA LYS A 68 5.32 8.21 -14.12
C LYS A 68 4.22 7.80 -13.16
N LEU A 69 4.00 8.64 -12.14
CA LEU A 69 2.86 8.54 -11.24
C LEU A 69 1.65 9.26 -11.87
N ASP A 70 0.51 8.58 -11.86
CA ASP A 70 -0.80 9.12 -12.20
C ASP A 70 -1.52 9.48 -10.90
N ASN A 71 -1.77 10.78 -10.69
CA ASN A 71 -2.41 11.29 -9.47
C ASN A 71 -3.89 10.87 -9.32
N THR A 72 -4.47 10.20 -10.32
CA THR A 72 -5.83 9.63 -10.24
C THR A 72 -5.84 8.19 -9.73
N LYS A 73 -4.67 7.55 -9.60
CA LYS A 73 -4.50 6.16 -9.17
C LYS A 73 -4.15 6.05 -7.70
N VAL A 74 -4.41 4.87 -7.15
CA VAL A 74 -4.02 4.44 -5.81
C VAL A 74 -2.95 3.35 -5.96
N TYR A 75 -1.74 3.68 -5.52
CA TYR A 75 -0.59 2.78 -5.58
C TYR A 75 -0.49 1.95 -4.29
N VAL A 76 -0.40 0.64 -4.45
CA VAL A 76 -0.47 -0.32 -3.33
C VAL A 76 0.89 -0.96 -3.11
N ILE A 77 1.32 -1.01 -1.85
CA ILE A 77 2.54 -1.70 -1.42
C ILE A 77 2.13 -2.84 -0.49
N GLY A 78 2.72 -4.03 -0.69
CA GLY A 78 2.50 -5.17 0.20
C GLY A 78 3.01 -4.90 1.62
N GLY A 79 2.12 -4.95 2.61
CA GLY A 79 2.45 -4.79 4.02
C GLY A 79 3.09 -6.02 4.66
N ILE A 80 4.14 -6.57 4.03
CA ILE A 80 4.78 -7.82 4.43
C ILE A 80 6.30 -7.68 4.57
N VAL A 81 6.88 -8.41 5.52
CA VAL A 81 8.34 -8.55 5.68
C VAL A 81 8.69 -10.02 5.53
N ASP A 82 9.00 -10.44 4.31
CA ASP A 82 9.21 -11.84 3.96
C ASP A 82 10.69 -12.19 3.71
N ARG A 83 11.55 -11.18 3.54
CA ARG A 83 12.95 -11.33 3.09
C ARG A 83 13.06 -12.08 1.75
N ASN A 84 12.14 -11.82 0.81
CA ASN A 84 12.05 -12.48 -0.51
C ASN A 84 11.87 -14.01 -0.43
N ARG A 85 11.21 -14.50 0.63
CA ARG A 85 10.88 -15.92 0.79
C ARG A 85 9.55 -16.26 0.13
N LEU A 86 8.63 -15.31 0.09
CA LEU A 86 7.29 -15.46 -0.46
C LEU A 86 7.27 -14.92 -1.89
N LYS A 87 7.98 -15.63 -2.77
CA LYS A 87 7.99 -15.30 -4.20
C LYS A 87 6.56 -15.22 -4.72
N ARG A 88 6.30 -14.21 -5.55
CA ARG A 88 5.01 -13.97 -6.19
C ARG A 88 3.80 -13.65 -5.29
N ALA A 89 3.94 -13.60 -3.97
CA ALA A 89 2.77 -13.43 -3.10
C ALA A 89 1.98 -12.13 -3.39
N THR A 90 2.66 -11.05 -3.74
CA THR A 90 2.04 -9.75 -4.07
C THR A 90 1.46 -9.72 -5.48
N ILE A 91 2.16 -10.31 -6.47
CA ILE A 91 1.66 -10.35 -7.85
C ILE A 91 0.47 -11.30 -7.99
N ASP A 92 0.51 -12.48 -7.36
CA ASP A 92 -0.60 -13.44 -7.37
C ASP A 92 -1.86 -12.82 -6.73
N ARG A 93 -1.70 -12.00 -5.68
CA ARG A 93 -2.81 -11.24 -5.07
C ARG A 93 -3.38 -10.19 -6.04
N ALA A 94 -2.53 -9.48 -6.77
CA ALA A 94 -2.98 -8.48 -7.74
C ALA A 94 -3.70 -9.13 -8.93
N GLU A 95 -3.18 -10.25 -9.45
CA GLU A 95 -3.79 -11.04 -10.51
C GLU A 95 -5.17 -11.58 -10.08
N ALA A 96 -5.28 -12.12 -8.86
CA ALA A 96 -6.55 -12.61 -8.31
C ALA A 96 -7.61 -11.50 -8.14
N LEU A 97 -7.18 -10.26 -7.91
CA LEU A 97 -8.07 -9.09 -7.85
C LEU A 97 -8.33 -8.45 -9.22
N GLY A 98 -7.63 -8.87 -10.27
CA GLY A 98 -7.73 -8.28 -11.61
C GLY A 98 -7.29 -6.82 -11.68
N ILE A 99 -6.34 -6.41 -10.84
CA ILE A 99 -5.85 -5.02 -10.77
C ILE A 99 -4.51 -4.86 -11.51
N ALA A 100 -4.23 -3.65 -11.98
CA ALA A 100 -2.98 -3.35 -12.66
C ALA A 100 -1.76 -3.55 -11.74
N THR A 101 -0.62 -3.92 -12.30
CA THR A 101 0.65 -4.04 -11.58
C THR A 101 1.74 -3.22 -12.27
N ALA A 102 2.72 -2.75 -11.47
CA ALA A 102 3.93 -2.13 -11.99
C ALA A 102 5.12 -2.36 -11.06
N LYS A 103 6.34 -2.39 -11.61
CA LYS A 103 7.61 -2.36 -10.85
C LYS A 103 8.21 -0.95 -10.89
N LEU A 104 8.99 -0.62 -9.87
CA LEU A 104 9.74 0.64 -9.83
C LEU A 104 10.90 0.62 -10.85
N PRO A 105 11.27 1.77 -11.44
CA PRO A 105 12.39 1.88 -12.38
C PRO A 105 13.72 1.97 -11.62
N ILE A 106 14.04 0.91 -10.88
CA ILE A 106 15.26 0.79 -10.09
C ILE A 106 16.00 -0.47 -10.52
N GLU A 107 17.09 -0.29 -11.25
CA GLU A 107 18.10 -1.31 -11.54
C GLU A 107 19.30 -1.12 -10.60
#